data_AF-A0A0P0SDT7-F1
#
_entry.id   AF-A0A0P0SDT7-F1
#
_cell.length_a   1.000
_cell.length_b   1.000
_cell.length_c   1.000
_cell.angle_alpha   90.00
_cell.angle_beta   90.00
_cell.angle_gamma   90.00
#
_symmetry.space_group_name_H-M   'P 1'
#
loop_
_entity.id
_entity.type
_entity.pdbx_description
1 polymer ?
#
loop_
_entity_poly.entity_id
_entity_poly.type
_entity_poly.pdbx_seq_one_letter_code
_entity_poly.pdbx_strand_id
1 'polypeptide(L)' 'MRVERMTCCGREWVGPDRAHCCGRFGGCGAVFDDAELWDTHRRRGACVADPGELGLVATRNGIWLRALDAGV' A
#
# COMPACT_ATOMS: atom_id res chain seq x y z
N MET A 1 -16.27 -0.87 17.24
CA MET A 1 -15.41 -0.83 16.03
C MET A 1 -14.80 -2.21 15.87
N ARG A 2 -15.09 -2.93 14.78
CA ARG A 2 -14.56 -4.28 14.54
C ARG A 2 -13.20 -4.14 13.84
N VAL A 3 -12.19 -4.84 14.33
CA VAL A 3 -10.89 -4.91 13.65
C VAL A 3 -10.99 -5.96 12.56
N GLU A 4 -10.96 -5.53 11.31
CA GLU A 4 -10.97 -6.43 10.15
C GLU A 4 -9.54 -6.64 9.66
N ARG A 5 -9.13 -7.90 9.54
CA ARG A 5 -7.81 -8.30 9.03
C ARG A 5 -7.96 -8.79 7.61
N MET A 6 -7.06 -8.33 6.77
CA MET A 6 -6.98 -8.65 5.36
C MET A 6 -5.68 -9.41 5.11
N THR A 7 -5.72 -10.40 4.22
CA THR A 7 -4.54 -11.20 3.88
C THR A 7 -4.46 -11.44 2.38
N CYS A 8 -3.33 -11.11 1.78
CA CYS A 8 -3.06 -11.42 0.37
C CYS A 8 -1.55 -11.49 0.11
N CYS A 9 -1.13 -12.37 -0.80
CA CYS A 9 0.29 -12.54 -1.18
C CYS A 9 1.26 -12.74 0.02
N GLY A 10 0.79 -13.35 1.11
CA GLY A 10 1.59 -13.53 2.34
C GLY A 10 1.74 -12.26 3.19
N ARG A 11 1.11 -11.15 2.80
CA ARG A 11 0.98 -9.95 3.63
C ARG A 11 -0.34 -9.94 4.38
N GLU A 12 -0.29 -9.41 5.60
CA GLU A 12 -1.46 -9.15 6.44
C GLU A 12 -1.51 -7.65 6.77
N TRP A 13 -2.71 -7.08 6.75
CA TRP A 13 -2.95 -5.71 7.21
C TRP A 13 -4.33 -5.59 7.86
N VAL A 14 -4.52 -4.50 8.60
CA VAL A 14 -5.79 -4.17 9.26
C VAL A 14 -6.51 -3.08 8.49
N GLY A 15 -7.84 -3.17 8.39
CA GLY A 15 -8.67 -2.16 7.75
C GLY A 15 -8.97 -2.48 6.29
N PRO A 16 -10.26 -2.53 5.89
CA PRO A 16 -10.65 -2.85 4.52
C PRO A 16 -10.38 -1.71 3.54
N ASP A 17 -10.19 -0.48 4.04
CA ASP A 17 -9.95 0.72 3.22
C ASP A 17 -8.56 0.76 2.58
N ARG A 18 -7.65 -0.11 3.03
CA ARG A 18 -6.28 -0.23 2.53
C ARG A 18 -6.19 -1.03 1.24
N ALA A 19 -5.42 -0.53 0.29
CA ALA A 19 -5.30 -1.11 -1.04
C ALA A 19 -4.02 -1.93 -1.20
N HIS A 20 -4.15 -3.19 -1.61
CA HIS A 20 -3.02 -4.08 -1.88
C HIS A 20 -2.73 -4.20 -3.37
N CYS A 21 -1.49 -3.91 -3.77
CA CYS A 21 -1.02 -4.17 -5.13
C CYS A 21 -0.66 -5.65 -5.30
N CYS A 22 -1.66 -6.46 -5.65
CA CYS A 22 -1.56 -7.92 -5.63
C CYS A 22 -0.51 -8.48 -6.59
N GLY A 23 0.51 -9.15 -6.04
CA GLY A 23 1.56 -9.82 -6.81
C GLY A 23 1.04 -10.96 -7.70
N ARG A 24 -0.09 -11.58 -7.35
CA ARG A 24 -0.72 -12.62 -8.19
C ARG A 24 -1.16 -12.10 -9.56
N PHE A 25 -1.40 -10.80 -9.68
CA PHE A 25 -1.80 -10.13 -10.94
C PHE A 25 -0.67 -9.26 -11.51
N GLY A 26 0.59 -9.53 -11.14
CA GLY A 26 1.75 -8.76 -11.60
C GLY A 26 1.98 -7.44 -10.84
N GLY A 27 1.38 -7.27 -9.66
CA GLY A 27 1.64 -6.14 -8.77
C GLY A 27 2.93 -6.28 -7.96
N CYS A 28 3.38 -5.19 -7.31
CA CYS A 28 4.60 -5.19 -6.50
C CYS A 28 4.43 -5.80 -5.09
N GLY A 29 3.22 -6.20 -4.70
CA GLY A 29 2.91 -6.76 -3.39
C GLY A 29 2.76 -5.72 -2.28
N ALA A 30 3.00 -4.43 -2.53
CA ALA A 30 2.88 -3.37 -1.54
C ALA A 30 1.43 -3.20 -1.04
N VAL A 31 1.28 -2.72 0.20
CA VAL A 31 0.00 -2.31 0.78
C VAL A 31 0.04 -0.81 0.98
N PHE A 32 -0.99 -0.12 0.53
CA PHE A 32 -1.14 1.33 0.59
C PHE A 32 -2.30 1.66 1.52
N ASP A 33 -2.23 2.79 2.22
CA ASP A 33 -3.25 3.16 3.18
C ASP A 33 -4.63 3.40 2.55
N ASP A 34 -4.64 3.84 1.29
CA ASP A 34 -5.83 4.16 0.55
C ASP A 34 -5.70 3.83 -0.94
N ALA A 35 -6.84 3.82 -1.64
CA ALA A 35 -6.92 3.53 -3.07
C ALA A 35 -6.24 4.59 -3.94
N GLU A 36 -6.21 5.86 -3.54
CA GLU A 36 -5.59 6.93 -4.35
C GLU A 36 -4.06 6.78 -4.36
N LEU A 37 -3.45 6.37 -3.24
CA LEU A 37 -2.04 5.95 -3.20
C LEU A 37 -1.78 4.74 -4.09
N TRP A 38 -2.70 3.78 -4.11
CA TRP A 38 -2.62 2.64 -5.00
C TRP A 38 -2.73 3.04 -6.48
N ASP A 39 -3.59 3.96 -6.86
CA ASP A 39 -3.65 4.43 -8.25
C ASP A 39 -2.41 5.25 -8.61
N THR A 40 -1.96 6.10 -7.68
CA THR A 40 -0.79 6.97 -7.88
C THR A 40 0.50 6.17 -8.10
N HIS A 41 0.69 5.04 -7.43
CA HIS A 41 1.87 4.21 -7.69
C HIS A 41 1.81 3.46 -9.04
N ARG A 42 0.65 3.46 -9.71
CA ARG A 42 0.38 2.84 -11.01
C ARG A 42 0.11 3.85 -12.12
N ARG A 43 0.81 5.00 -12.16
CA ARG A 43 0.59 6.10 -13.14
C ARG A 43 0.47 5.69 -14.62
N ARG A 44 0.99 4.53 -15.03
CA ARG A 44 0.87 4.01 -16.41
C ARG A 44 0.41 2.55 -16.46
N GLY A 45 -0.34 2.10 -15.46
CA GLY A 45 -0.75 0.71 -15.32
C GLY A 45 0.35 -0.25 -14.85
N ALA A 46 1.60 0.24 -14.74
CA ALA A 46 2.74 -0.46 -14.16
C ALA A 46 3.06 0.13 -12.78
N CYS A 47 3.40 -0.74 -11.83
CA CYS A 47 3.84 -0.35 -10.50
C CYS A 47 5.23 0.27 -10.60
N VAL A 48 5.49 1.32 -9.83
CA VAL A 48 6.88 1.72 -9.55
C VAL A 48 7.61 0.60 -8.80
N ALA A 49 8.92 0.47 -9.04
CA ALA A 49 9.74 -0.55 -8.39
C ALA A 49 9.84 -0.31 -6.88
N ASP A 50 10.03 0.96 -6.48
CA ASP A 50 10.05 1.37 -5.09
C ASP A 50 9.02 2.49 -4.82
N PRO A 51 8.01 2.29 -3.96
CA PRO A 51 7.05 3.33 -3.62
C PRO A 51 7.65 4.54 -2.87
N GLY A 52 8.84 4.41 -2.27
CA GLY A 52 9.56 5.50 -1.64
C GLY A 52 10.02 6.58 -2.63
N GLU A 53 10.25 6.21 -3.89
CA GLU A 53 10.51 7.17 -4.99
C GLU A 53 9.35 8.14 -5.23
N LEU A 54 8.15 7.81 -4.73
CA LEU A 54 6.96 8.67 -4.78
C LEU A 54 6.81 9.58 -3.56
N GLY A 55 7.81 9.62 -2.67
CA GLY A 55 7.75 10.36 -1.41
C GLY A 55 6.84 9.70 -0.37
N LEU A 56 6.55 8.40 -0.51
CA LEU A 56 5.78 7.63 0.45
C LEU A 56 6.67 7.11 1.57
N VAL A 57 6.07 6.94 2.75
CA VAL A 57 6.74 6.41 3.93
C VAL A 57 6.11 5.09 4.30
N ALA A 58 6.94 4.06 4.44
CA ALA A 58 6.49 2.77 4.95
C ALA A 58 6.41 2.81 6.48
N THR A 59 5.26 2.42 7.02
CA THR A 59 5.12 2.09 8.45
C THR A 59 5.95 0.86 8.81
N ARG A 60 6.14 0.62 10.12
CA ARG A 60 6.78 -0.62 10.62
C ARG A 60 6.10 -1.90 10.14
N ASN A 61 4.81 -1.84 9.84
CA ASN A 61 4.03 -2.98 9.36
C ASN A 61 4.02 -3.09 7.82
N GLY A 62 4.84 -2.30 7.12
CA GLY A 62 5.00 -2.37 5.66
C GLY A 62 3.83 -1.79 4.87
N ILE A 63 3.06 -0.89 5.49
CA ILE A 63 1.97 -0.12 4.84
C ILE A 63 2.52 1.24 4.43
N TRP A 64 2.32 1.61 3.17
CA TRP A 64 2.76 2.87 2.59
C TRP A 64 1.74 3.98 2.81
N LEU A 65 2.22 5.09 3.38
CA LEU A 65 1.46 6.29 3.69
C LEU A 65 2.06 7.49 2.95
N ARG A 66 1.32 8.61 2.87
CA ARG A 66 1.92 9.89 2.51
C ARG A 66 2.77 10.40 3.67
N ALA A 67 3.83 11.14 3.38
CA ALA A 67 4.72 11.67 4.40
C ALA A 67 4.01 12.54 5.46
N LEU A 68 2.95 13.26 5.09
CA LEU A 68 2.16 14.08 6.00
C LEU A 68 1.35 13.25 7.01
N ASP A 69 0.92 12.05 6.63
CA ASP A 69 0.17 11.13 7.48
C ASP A 69 1.08 10.27 8.38
N ALA A 70 2.38 10.27 8.10
CA ALA A 70 3.38 9.54 8.88
C ALA A 70 3.78 10.24 10.20
N GLY A 71 3.31 11.48 10.44
CA GLY A 71 3.50 12.20 11.70
C GLY A 71 4.96 12.46 12.06
N VAL A 72 5.71 13.14 11.19
CA VAL A 72 7.02 13.74 11.52
C VAL A 72 6.86 14.99 12.38
#